data_AF-A0A2A2QS80-F1
#
_entry.id   AF-A0A2A2QS80-F1
#
_cell.length_a   1.000
_cell.length_b   1.000
_cell.length_c   1.000
_cell.angle_alpha   90.00
_cell.angle_beta   90.00
_cell.angle_gamma   90.00
#
_symmetry.space_group_name_H-M   'P 1'
#
loop_
_entity.id
_entity.type
_entity.pdbx_description
1 polymer ?
#
loop_
_entity_poly.entity_id
_entity_poly.type
_entity_poly.pdbx_seq_one_letter_code
_entity_poly.pdbx_strand_id
1 'polypeptide(L)'
;MQRWIVLAALVLCLLGGGSVYGYWKYKQNLPDKRWVPLPFNPEASKAQRLESVKMMRERLLTDEILTGLARDCDVQGKWALTSEEAAVEELRKRVFIEEGETLFKGIPAATLNIGFKGKVGESHDLDLLAERLMEDVKRFIRAPAPEPTPEAPKF
;
A
#
# COMPACT_ATOMS: atom_id res chain seq x y z
N MET A 1 -53.81 -2.91 20.13
CA MET A 1 -52.74 -2.33 20.99
C MET A 1 -51.42 -3.07 20.81
N GLN A 2 -51.31 -4.37 21.12
CA GLN A 2 -50.04 -5.12 21.07
C GLN A 2 -49.35 -5.16 19.69
N ARG A 3 -50.10 -5.23 18.58
CA ARG A 3 -49.55 -5.24 17.20
C ARG A 3 -48.78 -3.96 16.83
N TRP A 4 -49.21 -2.81 17.36
CA TRP A 4 -48.56 -1.51 17.08
C TRP A 4 -47.25 -1.33 17.84
N ILE A 5 -47.16 -1.89 19.05
CA ILE A 5 -45.93 -1.87 19.86
C ILE A 5 -44.84 -2.69 19.19
N VAL A 6 -45.19 -3.87 18.65
CA VAL A 6 -44.24 -4.72 17.90
C VAL A 6 -43.71 -4.00 16.66
N LEU A 7 -44.59 -3.33 15.90
CA LEU A 7 -44.18 -2.55 14.73
C LEU A 7 -43.28 -1.37 15.13
N ALA A 8 -43.63 -0.62 16.18
CA ALA A 8 -42.82 0.49 16.66
C ALA A 8 -41.43 0.04 17.14
N ALA A 9 -41.36 -1.07 17.87
CA ALA A 9 -40.10 -1.66 18.31
C ALA A 9 -39.25 -2.15 17.12
N LEU A 10 -39.86 -2.80 16.13
CA LEU A 10 -39.17 -3.24 14.92
C LEU A 10 -38.58 -2.05 14.14
N VAL A 11 -39.36 -0.98 13.97
CA VAL A 11 -38.89 0.25 13.31
C VAL A 11 -37.73 0.89 14.08
N LEU A 12 -37.81 0.98 15.41
CA LEU A 12 -36.71 1.48 16.24
C LEU A 12 -35.45 0.60 16.15
N CYS A 13 -35.59 -0.73 16.12
CA CYS A 13 -34.48 -1.65 15.93
C CYS A 13 -33.84 -1.49 14.55
N LEU A 14 -34.64 -1.33 13.49
CA LEU A 14 -34.14 -1.11 12.13
C LEU A 14 -33.44 0.24 11.99
N LEU A 15 -34.00 1.30 12.57
CA LEU A 15 -33.38 2.63 12.56
C LEU A 15 -32.09 2.64 13.37
N GLY A 16 -32.10 2.11 14.59
CA GLY A 16 -30.90 2.03 15.44
C GLY A 16 -29.81 1.16 14.82
N GLY A 17 -30.17 -0.02 14.32
CA GLY A 17 -29.25 -0.92 13.63
C GLY A 17 -28.68 -0.31 12.34
N GLY A 18 -29.54 0.35 11.55
CA GLY A 18 -29.13 1.05 10.33
C GLY A 18 -28.18 2.22 10.61
N SER A 19 -28.43 3.02 11.65
CA SER A 19 -27.54 4.13 12.05
C SER A 19 -26.17 3.63 12.51
N VAL A 20 -26.12 2.58 13.34
CA VAL A 20 -24.85 1.99 13.80
C VAL A 20 -24.07 1.38 12.63
N TYR A 21 -24.74 0.60 11.78
CA TYR A 21 -24.12 0.00 10.60
C TYR A 21 -23.60 1.07 9.63
N GLY A 22 -24.40 2.11 9.36
CA GLY A 22 -24.01 3.24 8.52
C GLY A 22 -22.78 3.97 9.06
N TYR A 23 -22.73 4.23 10.37
CA TYR A 23 -21.59 4.85 11.02
C TYR A 23 -20.32 3.98 10.95
N TRP A 24 -20.46 2.68 11.23
CA TRP A 24 -19.35 1.73 11.12
C TRP A 24 -18.82 1.64 9.69
N LYS A 25 -19.71 1.53 8.69
CA LYS A 25 -19.32 1.47 7.28
C LYS A 25 -18.66 2.76 6.82
N TYR A 26 -19.14 3.91 7.28
CA TYR A 26 -18.49 5.19 7.03
C TYR A 26 -17.05 5.21 7.57
N LYS A 27 -16.85 4.78 8.82
CA LYS A 27 -15.51 4.69 9.43
C LYS A 27 -14.56 3.77 8.64
N GLN A 28 -15.06 2.64 8.14
CA GLN A 28 -14.25 1.74 7.31
C GLN A 28 -13.87 2.33 5.96
N ASN A 29 -14.66 3.24 5.40
CA ASN A 29 -14.39 3.87 4.11
C ASN A 29 -13.46 5.09 4.20
N LEU A 30 -13.01 5.47 5.39
CA LEU A 30 -12.06 6.56 5.55
C LEU A 30 -10.73 6.22 4.86
N PRO A 31 -10.04 7.22 4.27
CA PRO A 31 -8.71 7.02 3.69
C PRO A 31 -7.73 6.50 4.74
N ASP A 32 -6.96 5.47 4.37
CA ASP A 32 -5.84 4.94 5.14
C ASP A 32 -4.61 4.78 4.24
N LYS A 33 -3.43 4.70 4.85
CA LYS A 33 -2.18 4.37 4.18
C LYS A 33 -1.37 3.42 5.05
N ARG A 34 -0.86 2.35 4.45
CA ARG A 34 0.07 1.42 5.11
C ARG A 34 1.36 1.36 4.33
N TRP A 35 2.48 1.37 5.05
CA TRP A 35 3.80 1.42 4.44
C TRP A 35 4.86 0.85 5.36
N VAL A 36 5.96 0.45 4.76
CA VAL A 36 7.16 0.06 5.48
C VAL A 36 8.21 1.17 5.32
N PRO A 37 8.73 1.74 6.42
CA PRO A 37 9.77 2.74 6.35
C PRO A 37 11.15 2.10 6.19
N LEU A 38 11.92 2.60 5.23
CA LEU A 38 13.33 2.24 5.05
C LEU A 38 14.22 3.44 5.36
N PRO A 39 15.11 3.37 6.36
CA PRO A 39 15.98 4.50 6.70
C PRO A 39 16.96 4.79 5.57
N PHE A 40 17.10 6.06 5.22
CA PHE A 40 18.17 6.52 4.36
C PHE A 40 19.51 6.52 5.11
N ASN A 41 20.62 6.56 4.37
CA ASN A 41 21.90 6.90 4.94
C ASN A 41 21.80 8.31 5.57
N PRO A 42 22.16 8.51 6.86
CA PRO A 42 22.11 9.82 7.52
C PRO A 42 22.88 10.92 6.79
N GLU A 43 23.92 10.56 6.03
CA GLU A 43 24.75 11.50 5.26
C GLU A 43 24.16 11.84 3.88
N ALA A 44 23.06 11.19 3.48
CA ALA A 44 22.46 11.38 2.17
C ALA A 44 21.84 12.78 2.04
N SER A 45 22.28 13.52 1.02
CA SER A 45 21.66 14.78 0.62
C SER A 45 20.22 14.56 0.16
N LYS A 46 19.42 15.63 0.16
CA LYS A 46 18.04 15.60 -0.35
C LYS A 46 17.98 15.14 -1.82
N ALA A 47 18.94 15.55 -2.64
CA ALA A 47 19.01 15.15 -4.04
C ALA A 47 19.21 13.63 -4.18
N GLN A 48 20.12 13.03 -3.40
CA GLN A 48 20.36 11.59 -3.38
C GLN A 48 19.15 10.79 -2.88
N ARG A 49 18.41 11.34 -1.90
CA ARG A 49 17.15 10.74 -1.42
C ARG A 49 16.08 10.72 -2.51
N LEU A 50 15.89 11.83 -3.23
CA LEU A 50 14.96 11.91 -4.35
C LEU A 50 15.34 10.98 -5.51
N GLU A 51 16.63 10.87 -5.82
CA GLU A 51 17.14 9.93 -6.82
C GLU A 51 16.86 8.48 -6.41
N SER A 52 17.06 8.14 -5.14
CA SER A 52 16.74 6.83 -4.58
C SER A 52 15.25 6.51 -4.68
N VAL A 53 14.36 7.48 -4.39
CA VAL A 53 12.91 7.34 -4.57
C VAL A 53 12.57 7.03 -6.03
N LYS A 54 13.16 7.78 -6.97
CA LYS A 54 12.91 7.61 -8.41
C LYS A 54 13.37 6.24 -8.89
N MET A 55 14.60 5.84 -8.54
CA MET A 55 15.16 4.53 -8.88
C MET A 55 14.29 3.40 -8.32
N MET A 56 13.87 3.49 -7.06
CA MET A 56 13.01 2.47 -6.46
C MET A 56 11.65 2.39 -7.14
N ARG A 57 11.08 3.53 -7.55
CA ARG A 57 9.85 3.55 -8.33
C ARG A 57 9.99 2.84 -9.68
N GLU A 58 11.06 3.13 -10.42
CA GLU A 58 11.30 2.51 -11.72
C GLU A 58 11.49 0.99 -11.62
N ARG A 59 12.13 0.52 -10.53
CA ARG A 59 12.40 -0.91 -10.33
C ARG A 59 11.23 -1.69 -9.75
N LEU A 60 10.46 -1.09 -8.85
CA LEU A 60 9.40 -1.79 -8.11
C LEU A 60 8.03 -1.73 -8.80
N LEU A 61 7.79 -0.72 -9.64
CA LEU A 61 6.50 -0.55 -10.33
C LEU A 61 6.48 -1.19 -11.73
N THR A 62 7.27 -2.24 -11.93
CA THR A 62 7.26 -3.05 -13.14
C THR A 62 6.03 -3.97 -13.15
N ASP A 63 5.55 -4.32 -14.35
CA ASP A 63 4.39 -5.21 -14.48
C ASP A 63 4.65 -6.56 -13.84
N GLU A 64 5.86 -7.10 -13.95
CA GLU A 64 6.25 -8.38 -13.35
C GLU A 64 6.05 -8.39 -11.82
N ILE A 65 6.52 -7.36 -11.12
CA ILE A 65 6.39 -7.28 -9.66
C ILE A 65 4.94 -7.05 -9.25
N LEU A 66 4.23 -6.14 -9.92
CA LEU A 66 2.84 -5.86 -9.59
C LEU A 66 1.92 -7.05 -9.88
N THR A 67 2.19 -7.80 -10.95
CA THR A 67 1.51 -9.06 -11.27
C THR A 67 1.79 -10.11 -10.18
N GLY A 68 3.06 -10.28 -9.79
CA GLY A 68 3.45 -11.16 -8.69
C GLY A 68 2.75 -10.80 -7.38
N LEU A 69 2.71 -9.51 -7.03
CA LEU A 69 2.00 -9.00 -5.86
C LEU A 69 0.48 -9.25 -5.93
N ALA A 70 -0.13 -9.00 -7.09
CA ALA A 70 -1.56 -9.22 -7.29
C ALA A 70 -1.95 -10.68 -7.07
N ARG A 71 -1.10 -11.62 -7.53
CA ARG A 71 -1.27 -13.07 -7.34
C ARG A 71 -1.02 -13.51 -5.91
N ASP A 72 0.15 -13.17 -5.37
CA ASP A 72 0.59 -13.65 -4.05
C ASP A 72 -0.33 -13.18 -2.93
N CYS A 73 -0.92 -11.99 -3.07
CA CYS A 73 -1.82 -11.41 -2.08
C CYS A 73 -3.32 -11.62 -2.42
N ASP A 74 -3.66 -12.34 -3.49
CA ASP A 74 -5.02 -12.52 -4.01
C ASP A 74 -5.82 -11.20 -4.09
N VAL A 75 -5.22 -10.17 -4.68
CA VAL A 75 -5.80 -8.82 -4.73
C VAL A 75 -7.11 -8.82 -5.53
N GLN A 76 -7.16 -9.61 -6.60
CA GLN A 76 -8.36 -9.73 -7.42
C GLN A 76 -9.55 -10.26 -6.58
N GLY A 77 -9.36 -11.37 -5.85
CA GLY A 77 -10.40 -11.96 -5.02
C GLY A 77 -10.82 -11.04 -3.88
N LYS A 78 -9.85 -10.49 -3.13
CA LYS A 78 -10.10 -9.65 -1.96
C LYS A 78 -10.81 -8.34 -2.31
N TRP A 79 -10.49 -7.74 -3.44
CA TRP A 79 -11.08 -6.46 -3.87
C TRP A 79 -12.22 -6.64 -4.88
N ALA A 80 -12.65 -7.87 -5.12
CA ALA A 80 -13.73 -8.23 -6.04
C ALA A 80 -13.54 -7.61 -7.44
N LEU A 81 -12.32 -7.69 -7.97
CA LEU A 81 -11.97 -7.15 -9.28
C LEU A 81 -12.26 -8.16 -10.40
N THR A 82 -12.50 -7.64 -11.59
CA THR A 82 -12.94 -8.44 -12.75
C THR A 82 -11.86 -9.33 -13.34
N SER A 83 -10.59 -8.95 -13.20
CA SER A 83 -9.46 -9.70 -13.72
C SER A 83 -8.17 -9.39 -12.97
N GLU A 84 -7.12 -10.16 -13.23
CA GLU A 84 -5.80 -9.95 -12.67
C GLU A 84 -5.19 -8.62 -13.16
N GLU A 85 -5.39 -8.27 -14.43
CA GLU A 85 -4.92 -7.00 -14.98
C GLU A 85 -5.59 -5.80 -14.29
N ALA A 86 -6.87 -5.92 -13.94
CA ALA A 86 -7.56 -4.91 -13.16
C ALA A 86 -6.95 -4.76 -11.75
N ALA A 87 -6.47 -5.85 -11.15
CA ALA A 87 -5.76 -5.82 -9.87
C ALA A 87 -4.41 -5.12 -9.98
N VAL A 88 -3.62 -5.42 -11.01
CA VAL A 88 -2.34 -4.76 -11.29
C VAL A 88 -2.53 -3.26 -11.48
N GLU A 89 -3.51 -2.85 -12.28
CA GLU A 89 -3.82 -1.43 -12.51
C GLU A 89 -4.27 -0.71 -11.22
N GLU A 90 -5.03 -1.39 -10.37
CA GLU A 90 -5.45 -0.82 -9.09
C GLU A 90 -4.28 -0.69 -8.12
N LEU A 91 -3.39 -1.69 -8.05
CA LEU A 91 -2.15 -1.60 -7.27
C LEU A 91 -1.27 -0.45 -7.76
N ARG A 92 -1.12 -0.28 -9.08
CA ARG A 92 -0.34 0.80 -9.71
C ARG A 92 -0.84 2.19 -9.33
N LYS A 93 -2.15 2.37 -9.15
CA LYS A 93 -2.74 3.64 -8.71
C LYS A 93 -2.54 3.91 -7.22
N ARG A 94 -2.55 2.85 -6.41
CA ARG A 94 -2.54 2.93 -4.94
C ARG A 94 -1.15 2.92 -4.33
N VAL A 95 -0.20 2.32 -5.01
CA VAL A 95 1.19 2.24 -4.57
C VAL A 95 1.80 3.65 -4.48
N PHE A 96 2.58 3.87 -3.44
CA PHE A 96 3.37 5.08 -3.30
C PHE A 96 4.77 4.74 -2.80
N ILE A 97 5.72 5.47 -3.35
CA ILE A 97 7.13 5.44 -2.99
C ILE A 97 7.53 6.89 -2.89
N GLU A 98 7.80 7.34 -1.66
CA GLU A 98 8.06 8.74 -1.34
C GLU A 98 9.07 8.89 -0.20
N GLU A 99 9.70 10.06 -0.13
CA GLU A 99 10.48 10.46 1.03
C GLU A 99 9.56 10.87 2.17
N GLY A 100 9.89 10.48 3.39
CA GLY A 100 9.24 10.97 4.59
C GLY A 100 10.18 10.93 5.79
N GLU A 101 9.59 11.12 6.96
CA GLU A 101 10.31 11.07 8.23
C GLU A 101 9.48 10.22 9.20
N THR A 102 10.14 9.34 9.93
CA THR A 102 9.50 8.56 11.00
C THR A 102 10.52 8.20 12.08
N LEU A 103 10.02 7.63 13.17
CA LEU A 103 10.85 7.07 14.22
C LEU A 103 11.30 5.67 13.82
N PHE A 104 12.56 5.54 13.42
CA PHE A 104 13.19 4.24 13.19
C PHE A 104 13.93 3.81 14.46
N LYS A 105 13.45 2.74 15.12
CA LYS A 105 13.98 2.28 16.42
C LYS A 105 14.02 3.39 17.49
N GLY A 106 13.02 4.28 17.48
CA GLY A 106 12.92 5.39 18.43
C GLY A 106 13.74 6.62 18.07
N ILE A 107 14.49 6.61 16.96
CA ILE A 107 15.29 7.75 16.50
C ILE A 107 14.61 8.37 15.27
N PRO A 108 14.40 9.69 15.24
CA PRO A 108 13.93 10.37 14.03
C PRO A 108 14.91 10.17 12.89
N ALA A 109 14.44 9.62 11.78
CA ALA A 109 15.23 9.39 10.59
C ALA A 109 14.43 9.75 9.33
N ALA A 110 15.14 10.26 8.32
CA ALA A 110 14.60 10.33 6.98
C ALA A 110 14.42 8.92 6.42
N THR A 111 13.25 8.63 5.90
CA THR A 111 12.88 7.30 5.40
C THR A 111 12.34 7.35 3.99
N LEU A 112 12.65 6.31 3.23
CA LEU A 112 11.94 5.93 2.03
C LEU A 112 10.68 5.15 2.47
N ASN A 113 9.52 5.75 2.30
CA ASN A 113 8.24 5.14 2.61
C ASN A 113 7.72 4.43 1.36
N ILE A 114 7.55 3.12 1.47
CA ILE A 114 7.05 2.25 0.40
C ILE A 114 5.77 1.58 0.89
N GLY A 115 4.67 1.78 0.18
CA GLY A 115 3.38 1.25 0.63
C GLY A 115 2.22 1.50 -0.30
N PHE A 116 1.02 1.34 0.22
CA PHE A 116 -0.24 1.42 -0.51
C PHE A 116 -1.25 2.32 0.20
N LYS A 117 -2.00 3.08 -0.60
CA LYS A 117 -3.14 3.88 -0.16
C LYS A 117 -4.42 3.06 -0.32
N GLY A 118 -5.35 3.21 0.60
CA GLY A 118 -6.64 2.54 0.51
C GLY A 118 -7.58 3.05 1.58
N LYS A 119 -8.35 2.12 2.16
CA LYS A 119 -9.34 2.44 3.20
C LYS A 119 -9.00 1.75 4.52
N VAL A 120 -9.51 2.28 5.63
CA VAL A 120 -9.33 1.67 6.96
C VAL A 120 -9.80 0.20 6.98
N GLY A 121 -10.92 -0.10 6.31
CA GLY A 121 -11.43 -1.47 6.19
C GLY A 121 -10.52 -2.43 5.43
N GLU A 122 -9.56 -1.91 4.64
CA GLU A 122 -8.59 -2.66 3.85
C GLU A 122 -7.22 -2.73 4.54
N SER A 123 -7.07 -2.14 5.73
CA SER A 123 -5.77 -1.97 6.41
C SER A 123 -4.94 -3.24 6.51
N HIS A 124 -5.56 -4.38 6.86
CA HIS A 124 -4.88 -5.66 6.93
C HIS A 124 -4.31 -6.11 5.57
N ASP A 125 -5.06 -5.92 4.48
CA ASP A 125 -4.59 -6.28 3.15
C ASP A 125 -3.48 -5.34 2.67
N LEU A 126 -3.58 -4.05 3.01
CA LEU A 126 -2.54 -3.07 2.71
C LEU A 126 -1.23 -3.40 3.46
N ASP A 127 -1.32 -3.86 4.71
CA ASP A 127 -0.16 -4.32 5.49
C ASP A 127 0.49 -5.54 4.82
N LEU A 128 -0.29 -6.55 4.43
CA LEU A 128 0.21 -7.74 3.72
C LEU A 128 0.88 -7.38 2.39
N LEU A 129 0.29 -6.47 1.62
CA LEU A 129 0.88 -5.99 0.36
C LEU A 129 2.21 -5.27 0.60
N ALA A 130 2.29 -4.43 1.63
CA ALA A 130 3.50 -3.70 1.96
C ALA A 130 4.62 -4.64 2.44
N GLU A 131 4.28 -5.66 3.24
CA GLU A 131 5.22 -6.70 3.69
C GLU A 131 5.75 -7.54 2.52
N ARG A 132 4.87 -7.99 1.61
CA ARG A 132 5.27 -8.75 0.43
C ARG A 132 6.14 -7.94 -0.52
N LEU A 133 5.80 -6.66 -0.75
CA LEU A 133 6.62 -5.75 -1.57
C LEU A 133 8.01 -5.54 -0.95
N MET A 134 8.12 -5.54 0.38
CA MET A 134 9.40 -5.45 1.07
C MET A 134 10.30 -6.67 0.78
N GLU A 135 9.74 -7.84 0.48
CA GLU A 135 10.54 -8.99 0.04
C GLU A 135 11.23 -8.71 -1.31
N ASP A 136 10.53 -8.08 -2.24
CA ASP A 136 11.12 -7.68 -3.53
C ASP A 136 12.18 -6.60 -3.33
N VAL A 137 11.91 -5.62 -2.46
CA VAL A 137 12.92 -4.60 -2.10
C VAL A 137 14.18 -5.24 -1.51
N LYS A 138 14.05 -6.22 -0.61
CA LYS A 138 15.18 -6.96 -0.05
C LYS A 138 15.97 -7.70 -1.12
N ARG A 139 15.31 -8.28 -2.13
CA ARG A 139 15.98 -8.93 -3.27
C ARG A 139 16.79 -7.91 -4.06
N PHE A 140 16.26 -6.71 -4.31
CA PHE A 140 16.98 -5.65 -5.01
C PHE A 140 18.18 -5.10 -4.23
N ILE A 141 18.04 -4.89 -2.92
CA ILE A 141 19.14 -4.39 -2.07
C ILE A 141 20.27 -5.43 -1.99
N ARG A 142 19.94 -6.73 -2.04
CA ARG A 142 20.93 -7.82 -1.99
C ARG A 142 21.56 -8.14 -3.35
N ALA A 143 20.92 -7.77 -4.45
CA ALA A 143 21.48 -7.97 -5.78
C ALA A 143 22.69 -7.02 -5.98
N PRO A 144 23.85 -7.51 -6.45
CA PRO A 144 24.95 -6.64 -6.83
C PRO A 144 24.45 -5.68 -7.93
N ALA A 145 24.90 -4.41 -7.88
CA ALA A 145 24.57 -3.43 -8.91
C ALA A 145 24.90 -4.01 -10.30
N PRO A 146 24.04 -3.80 -11.32
CA PRO A 146 24.40 -4.19 -12.69
C PRO A 146 25.71 -3.49 -13.05
N GLU A 147 26.70 -4.26 -13.51
CA GLU A 147 27.98 -3.71 -13.96
C GLU A 147 27.71 -2.66 -15.05
N PRO A 148 28.38 -1.48 -15.00
CA PRO A 148 28.23 -0.49 -16.04
C PRO A 148 28.64 -1.12 -17.37
N THR A 149 27.71 -1.15 -18.32
CA THR A 149 27.98 -1.57 -19.70
C THR A 149 29.22 -0.82 -20.19
N PRO A 150 30.29 -1.52 -20.63
CA PRO A 150 31.48 -0.83 -21.11
C PRO A 150 31.07 0.04 -22.29
N GLU A 151 31.25 1.36 -22.15
CA GLU A 151 31.08 2.31 -23.24
C GLU A 151 31.92 1.80 -24.41
N ALA A 152 31.25 1.53 -25.54
CA ALA A 152 31.91 1.10 -26.75
C ALA A 152 33.02 2.10 -27.10
N PRO A 153 34.24 1.63 -27.46
CA PRO A 153 35.32 2.53 -27.83
C PRO A 153 34.85 3.41 -28.98
N LYS A 154 34.88 4.72 -28.75
CA LYS A 154 34.73 5.72 -29.81
C LYS A 154 35.91 5.52 -30.77
N PHE A 155 35.64 4.91 -31.92
CA PHE A 155 36.55 4.89 -33.06
C PHE A 155 36.54 6.25 -33.77
#